data_AF-A0A7Y3ABN5-F1
#
_entry.id   AF-A0A7Y3ABN5-F1
#
_cell.length_a   1.000
_cell.length_b   1.000
_cell.length_c   1.000
_cell.angle_alpha   90.00
_cell.angle_beta   90.00
_cell.angle_gamma   90.00
#
_symmetry.space_group_name_H-M   'P 1'
#
loop_
_entity.id
_entity.type
_entity.pdbx_description
1 polymer ?
#
loop_
_entity_poly.entity_id
_entity_poly.type
_entity_poly.pdbx_seq_one_letter_code
_entity_poly.pdbx_strand_id
1 'polypeptide(L)'
;MAIINIENHQDLVRYLREQGLITNQDKLHCKNLYGGVSNRTVRVSCPPSKNWVIKQALEKLRVKEDWFSDPQRIHREAEGLRWLAKLTTPGSVPGFIFEDH
;
A
#
# COMPACT_ATOMS: atom_id res chain seq x y z
N MET A 1 -0.95 -15.01 9.59
CA MET A 1 0.15 -14.04 9.76
C MET A 1 -0.32 -12.94 10.69
N ALA A 2 0.55 -12.38 11.52
CA ALA A 2 0.18 -11.23 12.36
C ALA A 2 -0.18 -10.04 11.46
N ILE A 3 -1.26 -9.33 11.77
CA ILE A 3 -1.63 -8.09 11.07
C ILE A 3 -0.52 -7.06 11.36
N ILE A 4 0.29 -6.75 10.36
CA ILE A 4 1.32 -5.70 10.48
C ILE A 4 0.67 -4.31 10.46
N ASN A 5 1.35 -3.32 11.03
CA ASN A 5 1.01 -1.92 10.84
C ASN A 5 2.01 -1.27 9.89
N ILE A 6 1.62 -0.98 8.65
CA ILE A 6 2.56 -0.42 7.66
C ILE A 6 3.07 0.99 8.02
N GLU A 7 2.39 1.72 8.92
CA GLU A 7 2.87 3.02 9.41
C GLU A 7 4.02 2.89 10.41
N ASN A 8 4.22 1.69 10.98
CA ASN A 8 5.49 1.32 11.59
C ASN A 8 6.45 0.91 10.46
N HIS A 9 7.38 1.80 10.12
CA HIS A 9 8.28 1.58 8.99
C HIS A 9 9.22 0.38 9.19
N GLN A 10 9.52 0.00 10.43
CA GLN A 10 10.33 -1.20 10.69
C GLN A 10 9.57 -2.48 10.36
N ASP A 11 8.28 -2.53 10.71
CA ASP A 11 7.41 -3.67 10.38
C ASP A 11 7.20 -3.75 8.86
N LEU A 12 6.96 -2.62 8.21
CA LEU A 12 6.80 -2.55 6.75
C LEU A 12 8.07 -3.03 6.03
N VAL A 13 9.25 -2.54 6.41
CA VAL A 13 10.52 -2.96 5.78
C VAL A 13 10.79 -4.44 6.01
N ARG A 14 10.51 -4.96 7.20
CA ARG A 14 10.64 -6.39 7.48
C ARG A 14 9.74 -7.22 6.57
N TYR A 15 8.46 -6.86 6.51
CA TYR A 15 7.49 -7.53 5.66
C TYR A 15 7.89 -7.49 4.18
N LEU A 16 8.31 -6.33 3.66
CA LEU A 16 8.74 -6.22 2.26
C LEU A 16 9.95 -7.11 1.92
N ARG A 17 10.87 -7.34 2.88
CA ARG A 17 11.99 -8.29 2.72
C ARG A 17 11.52 -9.73 2.75
N GLU A 18 10.63 -10.08 3.69
CA GLU A 18 10.03 -11.41 3.80
C GLU A 18 9.27 -11.80 2.53
N GLN A 19 8.61 -10.83 1.87
CA GLN A 19 7.94 -11.01 0.58
C GLN A 19 8.90 -10.96 -0.63
N GLY A 20 10.20 -10.73 -0.43
CA GLY A 20 11.20 -10.67 -1.50
C GLY A 20 11.08 -9.47 -2.44
N LEU A 21 10.29 -8.45 -2.09
CA LEU A 21 10.08 -7.24 -2.91
C LEU A 21 11.29 -6.29 -2.86
N ILE A 22 12.08 -6.40 -1.80
CA ILE A 22 13.31 -5.62 -1.57
C ILE A 22 14.42 -6.53 -1.05
N THR A 23 15.67 -6.10 -1.25
CA THR A 23 16.84 -6.82 -0.74
C THR A 23 17.30 -6.26 0.60
N ASN A 24 18.21 -6.97 1.28
CA ASN A 24 18.87 -6.47 2.49
C ASN A 24 19.79 -5.25 2.22
N GLN A 25 20.20 -5.06 0.97
CA GLN A 25 21.07 -3.95 0.56
C GLN A 25 20.27 -2.69 0.20
N ASP A 26 18.96 -2.82 -0.03
CA ASP A 26 18.09 -1.71 -0.41
C ASP A 26 17.99 -0.68 0.74
N LYS A 27 18.45 0.55 0.48
CA LYS A 27 18.30 1.69 1.39
C LYS A 27 16.95 2.36 1.14
N LEU A 28 15.96 2.00 1.95
CA LEU A 28 14.59 2.48 1.80
C LEU A 28 14.34 3.73 2.62
N HIS A 29 13.60 4.67 2.02
CA HIS A 29 13.01 5.80 2.70
C HIS A 29 11.49 5.60 2.73
N CYS A 30 10.93 5.55 3.93
CA CYS A 30 9.49 5.43 4.16
C CYS A 30 8.92 6.77 4.63
N LYS A 31 7.76 7.17 4.10
CA LYS A 31 7.05 8.38 4.53
C LYS A 31 5.55 8.11 4.55
N ASN A 32 4.91 8.37 5.70
CA ASN A 32 3.45 8.32 5.79
C ASN A 32 2.84 9.44 4.93
N LEU A 33 1.84 9.07 4.13
CA LEU A 33 1.05 10.00 3.34
C LEU A 33 -0.30 10.17 4.02
N TYR A 34 -0.60 11.40 4.42
CA TYR A 34 -1.83 11.76 5.11
C TYR A 34 -2.87 12.34 4.14
N GLY A 35 -4.11 12.48 4.61
CA GLY A 35 -5.24 13.06 3.86
C GLY A 35 -6.35 12.07 3.53
N GLY A 36 -6.06 10.76 3.55
CA GLY A 36 -7.06 9.71 3.46
C GLY A 36 -7.51 9.22 4.84
N VAL A 37 -8.80 8.88 4.97
CA VAL A 37 -9.37 8.34 6.22
C VAL A 37 -9.53 6.81 6.21
N SER A 38 -9.51 6.20 5.03
CA SER A 38 -9.85 4.79 4.84
C SER A 38 -8.67 3.84 4.78
N ASN A 39 -7.44 4.34 4.64
CA ASN A 39 -6.27 3.50 4.49
C ASN A 39 -5.09 4.10 5.26
N ARG A 40 -4.24 3.24 5.80
CA ARG A 40 -2.83 3.58 6.01
C ARG A 40 -2.19 3.69 4.64
N THR A 41 -1.41 4.74 4.42
CA THR A 41 -0.75 4.99 3.13
C THR A 41 0.69 5.39 3.38
N VAL A 42 1.63 4.65 2.79
CA VAL A 42 3.06 4.89 2.96
C VAL A 42 3.73 4.95 1.60
N ARG A 43 4.49 6.02 1.36
CA ARG A 43 5.43 6.08 0.26
C ARG A 43 6.71 5.35 0.64
N VAL A 44 7.15 4.43 -0.20
CA VAL A 44 8.42 3.71 -0.08
C VAL A 44 9.28 4.03 -1.28
N SER A 45 10.48 4.58 -1.07
CA SER A 45 11.43 4.84 -2.14
C SER A 45 12.78 4.17 -1.88
N CYS A 46 13.30 3.46 -2.89
CA CYS A 46 14.66 2.94 -2.94
C CYS A 46 15.30 3.46 -4.25
N PRO A 47 16.02 4.59 -4.18
CA PRO A 47 16.71 5.15 -5.34
C PRO A 47 17.72 4.15 -5.95
N PRO A 48 17.95 4.21 -7.27
CA PRO A 48 17.34 5.13 -8.24
C PRO A 48 15.99 4.67 -8.80
N SER A 49 15.59 3.40 -8.59
CA SER A 49 14.63 2.73 -9.48
C SER A 49 13.25 2.47 -8.89
N LYS A 50 13.09 2.46 -7.55
CA LYS A 50 11.82 2.08 -6.91
C LYS A 50 11.19 3.27 -6.17
N ASN A 51 9.95 3.58 -6.50
CA ASN A 51 9.14 4.56 -5.78
C ASN A 51 7.68 4.09 -5.80
N TRP A 52 7.19 3.63 -4.65
CA TRP A 52 5.92 2.94 -4.50
C TRP A 52 5.03 3.66 -3.49
N VAL A 53 3.73 3.47 -3.66
CA VAL A 53 2.73 3.78 -2.64
C VAL A 53 2.14 2.46 -2.18
N ILE A 54 2.23 2.19 -0.89
CA ILE A 54 1.68 1.00 -0.25
C ILE A 54 0.44 1.43 0.54
N LYS A 55 -0.66 0.70 0.33
CA LYS A 55 -1.94 0.95 1.00
C LYS A 55 -2.34 -0.26 1.82
N GLN A 56 -2.83 -0.01 3.03
CA GLN A 56 -3.43 -1.03 3.89
C GLN A 56 -4.77 -0.49 4.39
N ALA A 57 -5.85 -1.21 4.08
CA ALA A 57 -7.19 -0.83 4.48
C ALA A 57 -7.38 -0.87 6.00
N LEU A 58 -8.07 0.14 6.53
CA LEU A 58 -8.48 0.20 7.92
C LEU A 58 -9.88 -0.39 8.08
N GLU A 59 -10.10 -1.14 9.17
CA GLU A 59 -11.43 -1.60 9.57
C GLU A 59 -12.28 -0.44 10.09
N LYS A 60 -11.75 0.34 11.04
CA LYS A 60 -12.34 1.60 11.50
C LYS A 60 -11.70 2.78 10.77
N LEU A 61 -12.51 3.57 10.07
CA LEU A 61 -12.07 4.76 9.35
C LEU A 61 -11.64 5.87 10.33
N ARG A 62 -10.68 6.70 9.91
CA ARG A 62 -10.18 7.85 10.69
C ARG A 62 -11.07 9.08 10.56
N VAL A 63 -12.33 8.92 10.91
CA VAL A 63 -13.34 9.99 11.00
C VAL A 63 -13.80 10.14 12.45
N LYS A 64 -14.59 11.17 12.74
CA LYS A 64 -15.08 11.44 14.10
C LYS A 64 -16.10 10.39 14.54
N GLU A 65 -16.92 9.94 13.60
CA GLU A 65 -17.99 8.97 13.80
C GLU A 65 -17.43 7.54 13.87
N ASP A 66 -18.19 6.65 14.50
CA ASP A 66 -17.92 5.22 14.47
C ASP A 66 -18.29 4.65 13.09
N TRP A 67 -17.34 4.76 12.17
CA TRP A 67 -17.49 4.28 10.80
C TRP A 67 -16.57 3.09 10.53
N PHE A 68 -17.18 1.91 10.33
CA PHE A 68 -16.49 0.66 10.03
C PHE A 68 -16.68 0.22 8.57
N SER A 69 -15.68 -0.44 8.02
CA SER A 69 -15.69 -1.02 6.67
C SER A 69 -14.74 -2.21 6.59
N ASP A 70 -15.19 -3.30 5.98
CA ASP A 70 -14.37 -4.50 5.81
C ASP A 70 -13.04 -4.19 5.08
N PRO A 71 -11.88 -4.50 5.68
CA PRO A 71 -10.57 -4.33 5.05
C PRO A 71 -10.40 -5.11 3.73
N GLN A 72 -11.16 -6.20 3.51
CA GLN A 72 -11.11 -6.97 2.26
C GLN A 72 -11.46 -6.15 1.01
N ARG A 73 -12.04 -4.95 1.17
CA ARG A 73 -12.23 -4.00 0.05
C ARG A 73 -10.93 -3.64 -0.67
N ILE A 74 -9.76 -3.79 -0.04
CA ILE A 74 -8.47 -3.52 -0.68
C ILE A 74 -8.27 -4.41 -1.92
N HIS A 75 -8.81 -5.63 -1.91
CA HIS A 75 -8.75 -6.53 -3.06
C HIS A 75 -9.61 -6.04 -4.21
N ARG A 76 -10.76 -5.42 -3.92
CA ARG A 76 -11.59 -4.78 -4.94
C ARG A 76 -10.91 -3.55 -5.54
N GLU A 77 -10.17 -2.78 -4.74
CA GLU A 77 -9.33 -1.70 -5.26
C GLU A 77 -8.22 -2.23 -6.19
N ALA A 78 -7.55 -3.32 -5.81
CA ALA A 78 -6.54 -3.99 -6.63
C ALA A 78 -7.11 -4.54 -7.95
N GLU A 79 -8.27 -5.21 -7.90
CA GLU A 79 -8.99 -5.66 -9.10
C GLU A 79 -9.35 -4.49 -10.00
N GLY A 80 -9.85 -3.38 -9.43
CA GLY A 80 -10.15 -2.16 -10.16
C GLY A 80 -8.93 -1.60 -10.91
N LEU A 81 -7.78 -1.49 -10.25
CA LEU A 81 -6.54 -1.05 -10.89
C LEU A 81 -6.11 -1.97 -12.03
N ARG A 82 -6.23 -3.29 -11.86
CA ARG A 82 -5.89 -4.28 -12.92
C ARG A 82 -6.78 -4.15 -14.15
N TRP A 83 -8.06 -3.86 -13.99
CA TRP A 83 -8.98 -3.65 -15.11
C TRP A 83 -8.81 -2.27 -15.73
N LEU A 84 -8.73 -1.21 -14.92
CA LEU A 84 -8.58 0.15 -15.42
C LEU A 84 -7.27 0.33 -16.22
N ALA A 85 -6.19 -0.32 -15.81
CA ALA A 85 -4.93 -0.30 -16.55
C ALA A 85 -5.05 -0.88 -17.98
N LYS A 86 -6.02 -1.78 -18.22
CA LYS A 86 -6.29 -2.37 -19.55
C LYS A 86 -7.26 -1.54 -20.38
N LEU A 87 -8.15 -0.82 -19.71
CA LEU A 87 -9.28 -0.11 -20.35
C LEU A 87 -8.99 1.38 -20.60
N THR A 88 -7.99 1.95 -19.93
CA THR A 88 -7.67 3.38 -20.00
C THR A 88 -6.36 3.63 -20.73
N THR A 89 -6.15 4.86 -21.18
CA THR A 89 -4.91 5.28 -21.82
C THR A 89 -3.72 5.05 -20.86
N PRO A 90 -2.55 4.60 -21.36
CA PRO A 90 -1.37 4.46 -20.52
C PRO A 90 -1.06 5.73 -19.72
N GLY A 91 -0.85 5.57 -18.41
CA GLY A 91 -0.62 6.68 -17.48
C GLY A 91 -1.87 7.30 -16.85
N SER A 92 -3.09 6.88 -17.25
CA SER A 92 -4.34 7.34 -16.61
C SER A 92 -4.54 6.77 -15.21
N VAL A 93 -3.92 5.63 -14.88
CA VAL A 93 -3.91 5.05 -13.53
C VAL A 93 -2.48 4.72 -13.07
N PRO A 94 -2.22 4.66 -11.76
CA PRO A 94 -0.93 4.20 -11.24
C PRO A 94 -0.63 2.75 -11.67
N GLY A 95 0.65 2.45 -11.88
CA GLY A 95 1.09 1.07 -12.12
C GLY A 95 0.80 0.19 -10.90
N PHE A 96 0.17 -0.96 -11.11
CA PHE A 96 -0.09 -1.96 -10.08
C PHE A 96 1.09 -2.93 -9.97
N ILE A 97 1.58 -3.17 -8.76
CA ILE A 97 2.84 -3.91 -8.53
C ILE A 97 2.60 -5.23 -7.80
N PHE A 98 1.87 -5.19 -6.69
CA PHE A 98 1.74 -6.31 -5.78
C PHE A 98 0.47 -6.17 -4.93
N GLU A 99 -0.08 -7.31 -4.53
CA GLU A 99 -1.15 -7.45 -3.55
C GLU A 99 -0.89 -8.73 -2.74
N ASP A 100 -1.23 -8.66 -1.46
CA ASP A 100 -1.17 -9.77 -0.51
C ASP A 100 -2.60 -10.25 -0.21
N HIS A 101 -2.81 -11.57 -0.12
CA HIS A 101 -4.13 -12.23 0.02
C HIS A 101 -4.26 -13.01 1.33
#